data_AF-A0A812PG16-F1
#
_entry.id   AF-A0A812PG16-F1
#
_cell.length_a   1.000
_cell.length_b   1.000
_cell.length_c   1.000
_cell.angle_alpha   90.00
_cell.angle_beta   90.00
_cell.angle_gamma   90.00
#
_symmetry.space_group_name_H-M   'P 1'
#
loop_
_entity.id
_entity.type
_entity.pdbx_description
1 polymer ?
#
loop_
_entity_poly.entity_id
_entity_poly.type
_entity_poly.pdbx_seq_one_letter_code
_entity_poly.pdbx_strand_id
1 'polypeptide(L)'
;MMLVVRRWGLCSRRSFCAEARWIASSWEVSSCGRVRSRTGIVSHGALSCEGYRRVTIGREMYSVHRLVAATFLGPPPASSKWEVNHIDNDRSNNHVWNLVYATRSENVQHSWAVNASRGTTAEKLGKSVLWRPCGSDSWSPAVSQASAAKLLGVSEKCISRCCRGLAASCKAGTARYEFQGLHEPEPLLDGEVWKPATLPHEENPISGLFVSSHGRILSSSFRHKYVSRGCCNASGYYAVRKAGRAFLVHRLVAGTFLAQPACSSLQVNHKDSDRGNNHVQNLEYVTASQNMRHAAMQRNGRWQRARRGKLVEARLAGSHGAWLQFESIRAAAAHTGTTTTLISRICQTEPGSHLPTGKWDFRFASDSQELPGEEWRPVVLEGVAEQAKVVNEYEQQVQRVVQHISVMKSENEAVMANISAGAEAKSKEIRAAARRDAFNLKQGMKAQKYGELRKKLELDGNQMSEYFKIKSVQGQSSSGKVVVGLPTVGQAALAGPKSKHTDL
;
A
#
# COMPACT_ATOMS: atom_id res chain seq x y z
N MET A 1 -0.94 19.66 -9.14
CA MET A 1 0.35 19.66 -8.42
C MET A 1 1.24 18.60 -9.08
N MET A 2 1.98 18.97 -10.13
CA MET A 2 2.81 18.06 -10.93
C MET A 2 4.30 18.36 -10.70
N LEU A 3 5.09 17.30 -10.56
CA LEU A 3 6.51 17.34 -10.21
C LEU A 3 7.36 17.76 -11.42
N VAL A 4 7.97 18.94 -11.27
CA VAL A 4 9.37 19.26 -11.65
C VAL A 4 10.28 18.07 -11.29
N VAL A 5 11.50 17.97 -11.84
CA VAL A 5 12.60 17.31 -11.11
C VAL A 5 12.88 18.13 -9.84
N ARG A 6 11.95 18.13 -8.89
CA ARG A 6 12.03 18.85 -7.63
C ARG A 6 12.90 17.98 -6.75
N ARG A 7 14.10 18.48 -6.48
CA ARG A 7 14.86 18.30 -5.23
C ARG A 7 14.69 16.90 -4.64
N TRP A 8 15.54 15.96 -5.07
CA TRP A 8 15.62 14.62 -4.51
C TRP A 8 16.30 14.67 -3.14
N GLY A 9 15.70 15.39 -2.19
CA GLY A 9 16.27 15.63 -0.87
C GLY A 9 15.53 16.71 -0.09
N LEU A 10 14.74 16.25 0.89
CA LEU A 10 14.23 16.98 2.05
C LEU A 10 13.21 18.10 1.86
N CYS A 11 12.14 17.94 2.65
CA CYS A 11 11.17 18.94 3.08
C CYS A 11 11.84 20.28 3.46
N SER A 12 11.45 21.37 2.79
CA SER A 12 11.42 22.74 3.36
C SER A 12 11.01 23.73 2.27
N ARG A 13 10.00 24.56 2.59
CA ARG A 13 9.47 25.66 1.79
C ARG A 13 10.58 26.65 1.43
N ARG A 14 10.70 27.00 0.14
CA ARG A 14 10.94 28.36 -0.35
C ARG A 14 10.72 28.40 -1.86
N SER A 15 9.98 29.42 -2.27
CA SER A 15 9.75 29.91 -3.63
C SER A 15 11.07 30.10 -4.40
N PHE A 16 11.03 30.06 -5.74
CA PHE A 16 11.61 31.07 -6.64
C PHE A 16 11.40 30.69 -8.12
N CYS A 17 11.01 31.68 -8.92
CA CYS A 17 11.09 31.70 -10.38
C CYS A 17 12.55 31.88 -10.82
N ALA A 18 12.95 31.31 -11.97
CA ALA A 18 13.77 31.94 -13.03
C ALA A 18 14.44 30.88 -13.93
N GLU A 19 14.25 31.08 -15.24
CA GLU A 19 15.10 30.70 -16.39
C GLU A 19 15.61 29.25 -16.52
N ALA A 20 15.03 28.53 -17.49
CA ALA A 20 15.53 27.26 -18.00
C ALA A 20 16.85 27.49 -18.78
N ARG A 21 17.99 27.11 -18.18
CA ARG A 21 19.25 26.93 -18.90
C ARG A 21 19.39 25.45 -19.27
N TRP A 22 19.45 25.18 -20.57
CA TRP A 22 19.87 23.91 -21.14
C TRP A 22 21.27 23.57 -20.62
N ILE A 23 21.39 22.67 -19.65
CA ILE A 23 22.67 22.05 -19.35
C ILE A 23 22.69 20.76 -20.17
N ALA A 24 23.32 20.82 -21.34
CA ALA A 24 23.81 19.63 -22.02
C ALA A 24 24.82 18.97 -21.06
N SER A 25 24.34 18.17 -20.11
CA SER A 25 25.22 17.31 -19.34
C SER A 25 25.78 16.31 -20.34
N SER A 26 27.09 16.30 -20.51
CA SER A 26 27.88 15.37 -21.33
C SER A 26 27.86 13.92 -20.80
N TRP A 27 26.73 13.54 -20.23
CA TRP A 27 26.41 12.23 -19.74
C TRP A 27 25.50 11.55 -20.75
N GLU A 28 25.76 10.27 -21.00
CA GLU A 28 24.97 9.47 -21.92
C GLU A 28 24.48 8.22 -21.19
N VAL A 29 23.32 7.72 -21.60
CA VAL A 29 22.76 6.46 -21.13
C VAL A 29 22.57 5.52 -22.30
N SER A 30 22.81 4.24 -22.07
CA SER A 30 22.67 3.21 -23.08
C SER A 30 21.35 2.45 -22.96
N SER A 31 20.88 1.88 -24.07
CA SER A 31 19.68 1.03 -24.13
C SER A 31 19.78 -0.21 -23.21
N CYS A 32 21.00 -0.65 -22.88
CA CYS A 32 21.28 -1.74 -21.96
C CYS A 32 21.36 -1.29 -20.48
N GLY A 33 21.14 -0.01 -20.20
CA GLY A 33 21.20 0.54 -18.85
C GLY A 33 22.62 0.76 -18.32
N ARG A 34 23.55 1.08 -19.22
CA ARG A 34 24.86 1.65 -18.88
C ARG A 34 24.79 3.18 -18.88
N VAL A 35 25.67 3.81 -18.11
CA VAL A 35 25.80 5.27 -18.01
C VAL A 35 27.23 5.65 -18.29
N ARG A 36 27.43 6.60 -19.22
CA ARG A 36 28.72 7.18 -19.57
C ARG A 36 28.84 8.56 -18.91
N SER A 37 29.89 8.75 -18.13
CA SER A 37 30.19 10.03 -17.51
C SER A 37 30.80 11.03 -18.50
N ARG A 38 30.87 12.31 -18.12
CA ARG A 38 31.61 13.35 -18.86
C ARG A 38 33.06 12.98 -19.18
N THR A 39 33.69 12.14 -18.36
CA THR A 39 35.08 11.70 -18.55
C THR A 39 35.18 10.42 -19.39
N GLY A 40 34.10 10.01 -20.08
CA GLY A 40 34.04 8.80 -20.89
C GLY A 40 33.94 7.49 -20.10
N ILE A 41 33.72 7.53 -18.77
CA ILE A 41 33.66 6.32 -17.94
C ILE A 41 32.30 5.67 -18.10
N VAL A 42 32.27 4.46 -18.66
CA VAL A 42 31.07 3.63 -18.75
C VAL A 42 30.91 2.81 -17.47
N SER A 43 29.71 2.83 -16.88
CA SER A 43 29.39 2.01 -15.71
C SER A 43 27.90 1.66 -15.68
N HIS A 44 27.53 0.58 -14.98
CA HIS A 44 26.13 0.30 -14.67
C HIS A 44 25.59 1.08 -13.45
N GLY A 45 26.41 1.92 -12.83
CA GLY A 45 26.12 2.55 -11.53
C GLY A 45 26.34 1.61 -10.33
N ALA A 46 26.14 2.14 -9.12
CA ALA A 46 26.28 1.43 -7.87
C ALA A 46 24.96 0.77 -7.44
N LEU A 47 25.03 -0.49 -6.98
CA LEU A 47 23.86 -1.21 -6.44
C LEU A 47 23.50 -0.68 -5.05
N SER A 48 22.23 -0.31 -4.86
CA SER A 48 21.69 0.02 -3.55
C SER A 48 21.37 -1.24 -2.73
N CYS A 49 21.20 -1.08 -1.42
CA CYS A 49 20.71 -2.16 -0.55
C CYS A 49 19.32 -2.69 -0.92
N GLU A 50 18.54 -1.92 -1.70
CA GLU A 50 17.22 -2.28 -2.21
C GLU A 50 17.31 -3.06 -3.55
N GLY A 51 18.50 -3.14 -4.16
CA GLY A 51 18.77 -3.81 -5.43
C GLY A 51 18.75 -2.90 -6.66
N TYR A 52 18.45 -1.61 -6.52
CA TYR A 52 18.42 -0.68 -7.66
C TYR A 52 19.81 -0.12 -7.97
N ARG A 53 20.15 0.00 -9.24
CA ARG A 53 21.37 0.71 -9.66
C ARG A 53 21.16 2.23 -9.63
N ARG A 54 22.11 2.95 -9.05
CA ARG A 54 22.10 4.41 -8.92
C ARG A 54 23.41 5.02 -9.40
N VAL A 55 23.33 6.23 -9.94
CA VAL A 55 24.48 7.03 -10.42
C VAL A 55 24.37 8.44 -9.88
N THR A 56 25.50 9.05 -9.55
CA THR A 56 25.56 10.45 -9.12
C THR A 56 25.91 11.31 -10.32
N ILE A 57 25.00 12.18 -10.75
CA ILE A 57 25.22 13.14 -11.83
C ILE A 57 25.24 14.53 -11.19
N GLY A 58 26.38 15.22 -11.28
CA GLY A 58 26.60 16.47 -10.55
C GLY A 58 26.62 16.25 -9.03
N ARG A 59 25.64 16.81 -8.32
CA ARG A 59 25.48 16.67 -6.84
C ARG A 59 24.33 15.76 -6.44
N GLU A 60 23.58 15.23 -7.40
CA GLU A 60 22.33 14.52 -7.18
C GLU A 60 22.46 13.03 -7.56
N MET A 61 21.73 12.17 -6.84
CA MET A 61 21.68 10.73 -7.11
C MET A 61 20.44 10.37 -7.93
N TYR A 62 20.65 9.73 -9.07
CA TYR A 62 19.61 9.27 -9.97
C TYR A 62 19.59 7.73 -10.03
N SER A 63 18.41 7.15 -10.15
CA SER A 63 18.25 5.72 -10.42
C SER A 63 18.38 5.45 -11.91
N VAL A 64 19.23 4.48 -12.27
CA VAL A 64 19.59 4.21 -13.68
C VAL A 64 18.37 3.79 -14.50
N HIS A 65 17.51 2.90 -14.01
CA HIS A 65 16.28 2.50 -14.71
C HIS A 65 15.37 3.69 -15.08
N ARG A 66 15.29 4.72 -14.22
CA ARG A 66 14.48 5.91 -14.53
C ARG A 66 15.12 6.79 -15.60
N LEU A 67 16.44 6.90 -15.59
CA LEU A 67 17.15 7.63 -16.65
C LEU A 67 16.90 6.94 -17.99
N VAL A 68 17.08 5.62 -18.06
CA VAL A 68 16.84 4.82 -19.28
C VAL A 68 15.40 4.94 -19.75
N ALA A 69 14.43 4.78 -18.85
CA ALA A 69 13.01 4.92 -19.20
C ALA A 69 12.72 6.32 -19.75
N ALA A 70 13.18 7.38 -19.09
CA ALA A 70 12.94 8.74 -19.55
C ALA A 70 13.59 9.05 -20.91
N THR A 71 14.77 8.49 -21.21
CA THR A 71 15.49 8.74 -22.47
C THR A 71 15.03 7.90 -23.65
N PHE A 72 14.59 6.66 -23.42
CA PHE A 72 14.22 5.73 -24.49
C PHE A 72 12.71 5.51 -24.61
N LEU A 73 11.96 5.52 -23.51
CA LEU A 73 10.49 5.40 -23.52
C LEU A 73 9.81 6.78 -23.59
N GLY A 74 10.54 7.85 -23.26
CA GLY A 74 10.01 9.21 -23.25
C GLY A 74 9.16 9.51 -22.00
N PRO A 75 8.29 10.55 -22.04
CA PRO A 75 7.44 10.87 -20.91
C PRO A 75 6.40 9.75 -20.65
N PRO A 76 6.00 9.54 -19.38
CA PRO A 76 4.97 8.56 -19.06
C PRO A 76 3.65 8.88 -19.78
N PRO A 77 2.92 7.87 -20.26
CA PRO A 77 1.72 8.07 -21.09
C PRO A 77 0.54 8.69 -20.33
N ALA A 78 0.56 8.63 -18.99
CA ALA A 78 -0.43 9.24 -18.12
C ALA A 78 0.22 9.68 -16.81
N SER A 79 -0.31 10.72 -16.18
CA SER A 79 0.19 11.22 -14.89
C SER A 79 0.15 10.17 -13.76
N SER A 80 -0.76 9.20 -13.86
CA SER A 80 -0.89 8.07 -12.93
C SER A 80 0.14 6.95 -13.16
N LYS A 81 0.68 6.82 -14.38
CA LYS A 81 1.63 5.77 -14.82
C LYS A 81 3.08 6.26 -14.74
N TRP A 82 3.46 6.82 -13.61
CA TRP A 82 4.77 7.45 -13.43
C TRP A 82 5.84 6.51 -12.83
N GLU A 83 5.44 5.36 -12.26
CA GLU A 83 6.40 4.40 -11.72
C GLU A 83 7.00 3.57 -12.87
N VAL A 84 8.31 3.30 -12.81
CA VAL A 84 8.99 2.44 -13.77
C VAL A 84 9.09 1.05 -13.15
N ASN A 85 8.47 0.06 -13.80
CA ASN A 85 8.47 -1.34 -13.39
C ASN A 85 9.47 -2.15 -14.22
N HIS A 86 10.07 -3.15 -13.57
CA HIS A 86 10.95 -4.17 -14.19
C HIS A 86 10.12 -5.41 -14.51
N ILE A 87 10.01 -5.77 -15.79
CA ILE A 87 9.15 -6.88 -16.26
C ILE A 87 9.65 -8.23 -15.72
N ASP A 88 10.96 -8.44 -15.65
CA ASP A 88 11.57 -9.64 -15.08
C ASP A 88 11.66 -9.65 -13.54
N ASN A 89 11.21 -8.58 -12.87
CA ASN A 89 11.33 -8.35 -11.43
C ASN A 89 12.79 -8.31 -10.89
N ASP A 90 13.80 -8.27 -11.76
CA ASP A 90 15.20 -7.96 -11.42
C ASP A 90 15.48 -6.45 -11.54
N ARG A 91 15.54 -5.79 -10.38
CA ARG A 91 15.82 -4.35 -10.25
C ARG A 91 17.21 -3.92 -10.75
N SER A 92 18.09 -4.90 -10.98
CA SER A 92 19.44 -4.66 -11.48
C SER A 92 19.51 -4.64 -13.00
N ASN A 93 18.53 -5.26 -13.69
CA ASN A 93 18.43 -5.31 -15.14
C ASN A 93 17.72 -4.07 -15.69
N ASN A 94 18.50 -3.03 -16.00
CA ASN A 94 17.97 -1.75 -16.48
C ASN A 94 17.87 -1.65 -18.00
N HIS A 95 17.77 -2.79 -18.70
CA HIS A 95 17.63 -2.78 -20.15
C HIS A 95 16.27 -2.18 -20.56
N VAL A 96 16.23 -1.38 -21.62
CA VAL A 96 15.01 -0.68 -22.05
C VAL A 96 13.80 -1.61 -22.27
N TRP A 97 14.00 -2.81 -22.85
CA TRP A 97 12.92 -3.78 -23.06
C TRP A 97 12.35 -4.34 -21.76
N ASN A 98 13.12 -4.27 -20.67
CA ASN A 98 12.72 -4.74 -19.35
C ASN A 98 11.98 -3.67 -18.54
N LEU A 99 11.89 -2.43 -19.05
CA LEU A 99 11.32 -1.29 -18.34
C LEU A 99 9.97 -0.88 -18.94
N VAL A 100 8.99 -0.66 -18.08
CA VAL A 100 7.66 -0.17 -18.49
C VAL A 100 7.10 0.83 -17.48
N TYR A 101 6.41 1.86 -17.98
CA TYR A 101 5.65 2.76 -17.14
C TYR A 101 4.38 2.09 -16.61
N ALA A 102 4.23 2.07 -15.29
CA ALA A 102 3.13 1.46 -14.58
C ALA A 102 2.55 2.41 -13.52
N THR A 103 1.27 2.24 -13.22
CA THR A 103 0.70 2.78 -11.98
C THR A 103 1.23 1.98 -10.78
N ARG A 104 1.15 2.58 -9.59
CA ARG A 104 1.45 1.89 -8.34
C ARG A 104 0.64 0.59 -8.16
N SER A 105 -0.62 0.60 -8.58
CA SER A 105 -1.51 -0.57 -8.53
C SER A 105 -1.00 -1.69 -9.42
N GLU A 106 -0.75 -1.38 -10.70
CA GLU A 106 -0.24 -2.33 -11.70
C GLU A 106 1.12 -2.90 -11.26
N ASN A 107 2.02 -2.06 -10.74
CA ASN A 107 3.33 -2.48 -10.24
C ASN A 107 3.22 -3.47 -9.06
N VAL A 108 2.30 -3.21 -8.12
CA VAL A 108 2.02 -4.14 -7.01
C VAL A 108 1.44 -5.45 -7.51
N GLN A 109 0.48 -5.41 -8.43
CA GLN A 109 -0.13 -6.61 -9.03
C GLN A 109 0.88 -7.45 -9.80
N HIS A 110 1.72 -6.81 -10.61
CA HIS A 110 2.82 -7.46 -11.33
C HIS A 110 3.79 -8.14 -10.35
N SER A 111 4.13 -7.46 -9.25
CA SER A 111 4.97 -8.06 -8.21
C SER A 111 4.32 -9.28 -7.57
N TRP A 112 3.00 -9.31 -7.38
CA TRP A 112 2.29 -10.51 -6.90
C TRP A 112 2.27 -11.65 -7.92
N ALA A 113 2.21 -11.34 -9.21
CA ALA A 113 2.19 -12.34 -10.27
C ALA A 113 3.57 -12.98 -10.52
N VAL A 114 4.63 -12.18 -10.52
CA VAL A 114 5.98 -12.62 -10.94
C VAL A 114 6.86 -13.03 -9.76
N ASN A 115 6.70 -12.42 -8.58
CA ASN A 115 7.57 -12.71 -7.44
C ASN A 115 7.04 -13.91 -6.63
N ALA A 116 7.54 -15.12 -6.95
CA ALA A 116 7.20 -16.35 -6.22
C ALA A 116 7.55 -16.31 -4.72
N SER A 117 8.53 -15.49 -4.31
CA SER A 117 8.90 -15.32 -2.90
C SER A 117 8.02 -14.33 -2.14
N ARG A 118 7.12 -13.62 -2.84
CA ARG A 118 6.22 -12.64 -2.24
C ARG A 118 5.07 -13.35 -1.53
N GLY A 119 5.21 -13.53 -0.23
CA GLY A 119 4.14 -14.03 0.65
C GLY A 119 3.47 -12.91 1.46
N THR A 120 2.27 -13.19 1.98
CA THR A 120 1.71 -12.36 3.06
C THR A 120 2.20 -12.89 4.41
N THR A 121 2.65 -12.01 5.31
CA THR A 121 2.89 -12.36 6.72
C THR A 121 1.61 -12.29 7.55
N ALA A 122 0.46 -12.06 6.89
CA ALA A 122 -0.83 -11.80 7.54
C ALA A 122 -1.32 -13.00 8.37
N GLU A 123 -1.09 -14.22 7.88
CA GLU A 123 -1.44 -15.46 8.59
C GLU A 123 -0.56 -15.68 9.82
N LYS A 124 0.77 -15.44 9.69
CA LYS A 124 1.73 -15.54 10.81
C LYS A 124 1.52 -14.49 11.92
N LEU A 125 0.91 -13.35 11.58
CA LEU A 125 0.63 -12.25 12.52
C LEU A 125 -0.83 -12.23 12.97
N GLY A 126 -1.67 -13.12 12.43
CA GLY A 126 -3.08 -13.22 12.74
C GLY A 126 -3.27 -13.63 14.19
N LYS A 127 -3.74 -12.71 15.03
CA LYS A 127 -4.12 -13.04 16.41
C LYS A 127 -5.46 -13.75 16.39
N SER A 128 -5.49 -15.00 16.85
CA SER A 128 -6.71 -15.78 17.00
C SER A 128 -7.66 -15.12 18.00
N VAL A 129 -8.95 -15.25 17.74
CA VAL A 129 -10.01 -14.60 18.51
C VAL A 129 -11.14 -15.59 18.74
N LEU A 130 -11.63 -15.63 19.96
CA LEU A 130 -12.88 -16.31 20.30
C LEU A 130 -14.04 -15.35 20.09
N TRP A 131 -15.15 -15.85 19.55
CA TRP A 131 -16.38 -15.08 19.39
C TRP A 131 -17.58 -15.89 19.87
N ARG A 132 -18.63 -15.18 20.30
CA ARG A 132 -19.93 -15.79 20.61
C ARG A 132 -21.07 -14.81 20.35
N PRO A 133 -22.29 -15.28 20.04
CA PRO A 133 -23.48 -14.44 20.11
C PRO A 133 -23.70 -13.93 21.55
N CYS A 134 -24.14 -12.69 21.72
CA CYS A 134 -24.51 -12.16 23.04
C CYS A 134 -25.59 -13.03 23.68
N GLY A 135 -25.33 -13.54 24.88
CA GLY A 135 -26.23 -14.45 25.61
C GLY A 135 -25.99 -15.95 25.36
N SER A 136 -25.02 -16.31 24.52
CA SER A 136 -24.54 -17.70 24.39
C SER A 136 -23.45 -18.00 25.41
N ASP A 137 -23.44 -19.22 25.95
CA ASP A 137 -22.37 -19.67 26.84
C ASP A 137 -21.16 -20.25 26.10
N SER A 138 -21.34 -20.68 24.84
CA SER A 138 -20.28 -21.31 24.05
C SER A 138 -19.50 -20.30 23.20
N TRP A 139 -18.17 -20.36 23.31
CA TRP A 139 -17.23 -19.59 22.50
C TRP A 139 -16.73 -20.40 21.30
N SER A 140 -16.72 -19.77 20.12
CA SER A 140 -16.21 -20.35 18.88
C SER A 140 -14.87 -19.71 18.47
N PRO A 141 -13.86 -20.49 18.09
CA PRO A 141 -12.58 -19.95 17.66
C PRO A 141 -12.62 -19.42 16.22
N ALA A 142 -11.87 -18.34 15.98
CA ALA A 142 -11.56 -17.82 14.67
C ALA A 142 -10.03 -17.63 14.54
N VAL A 143 -9.50 -17.97 13.36
CA VAL A 143 -8.07 -17.95 13.06
C VAL A 143 -7.46 -16.55 13.20
N SER A 144 -8.25 -15.51 12.88
CA SER A 144 -7.84 -14.11 13.04
C SER A 144 -9.04 -13.16 13.17
N GLN A 145 -8.78 -11.93 13.65
CA GLN A 145 -9.77 -10.83 13.64
C GLN A 145 -10.37 -10.60 12.25
N ALA A 146 -9.55 -10.66 11.19
CA ALA A 146 -10.01 -10.50 9.82
C ALA A 146 -10.92 -11.66 9.36
N SER A 147 -10.58 -12.90 9.73
CA SER A 147 -11.44 -14.06 9.43
C SER A 147 -12.79 -13.97 10.14
N ALA A 148 -12.80 -13.55 11.42
CA ALA A 148 -14.02 -13.35 12.20
C ALA A 148 -14.86 -12.19 11.64
N ALA A 149 -14.22 -11.09 11.22
CA ALA A 149 -14.88 -9.96 10.58
C ALA A 149 -15.60 -10.39 9.30
N LYS A 150 -14.94 -11.20 8.47
CA LYS A 150 -15.51 -11.72 7.22
C LYS A 150 -16.64 -12.72 7.47
N LEU A 151 -16.48 -13.62 8.44
CA LEU A 151 -17.48 -14.64 8.80
C LEU A 151 -18.78 -14.02 9.33
N LEU A 152 -18.66 -13.01 10.20
CA LEU A 152 -19.79 -12.44 10.95
C LEU A 152 -20.30 -11.12 10.36
N GLY A 153 -19.66 -10.60 9.30
CA GLY A 153 -20.04 -9.32 8.69
C GLY A 153 -19.86 -8.11 9.61
N VAL A 154 -18.90 -8.18 10.55
CA VAL A 154 -18.59 -7.09 11.50
C VAL A 154 -17.29 -6.39 11.14
N SER A 155 -17.13 -5.13 11.56
CA SER A 155 -15.87 -4.40 11.36
C SER A 155 -14.75 -4.98 12.23
N GLU A 156 -13.58 -5.24 11.62
CA GLU A 156 -12.36 -5.68 12.33
C GLU A 156 -11.96 -4.70 13.45
N LYS A 157 -12.17 -3.39 13.25
CA LYS A 157 -11.93 -2.37 14.28
C LYS A 157 -12.81 -2.58 15.51
N CYS A 158 -14.06 -3.00 15.32
CA CYS A 158 -14.96 -3.28 16.42
C CYS A 158 -14.49 -4.52 17.20
N ILE A 159 -14.13 -5.60 16.49
CA ILE A 159 -13.55 -6.81 17.10
C ILE A 159 -12.33 -6.44 17.95
N SER A 160 -11.38 -5.66 17.40
CA SER A 160 -10.20 -5.23 18.15
C SER A 160 -10.54 -4.40 19.39
N ARG A 161 -11.64 -3.63 19.39
CA ARG A 161 -12.08 -2.88 20.58
C ARG A 161 -12.67 -3.81 21.63
N CYS A 162 -13.45 -4.80 21.23
CA CYS A 162 -13.98 -5.83 22.12
C CYS A 162 -12.86 -6.65 22.77
N CYS A 163 -11.89 -7.14 22.00
CA CYS A 163 -10.74 -7.87 22.55
C CYS A 163 -9.86 -7.03 23.49
N ARG A 164 -9.94 -5.69 23.42
CA ARG A 164 -9.22 -4.75 24.31
C ARG A 164 -10.05 -4.31 25.51
N GLY A 165 -11.28 -4.79 25.67
CA GLY A 165 -12.21 -4.35 26.71
C GLY A 165 -12.71 -2.91 26.53
N LEU A 166 -12.55 -2.31 25.34
CA LEU A 166 -12.99 -0.95 25.01
C LEU A 166 -14.43 -0.90 24.47
N ALA A 167 -15.04 -2.06 24.24
CA ALA A 167 -16.42 -2.22 23.81
C ALA A 167 -16.94 -3.58 24.33
N ALA A 168 -18.18 -3.63 24.81
CA ALA A 168 -18.76 -4.86 25.33
C ALA A 168 -19.14 -5.85 24.22
N SER A 169 -19.64 -5.36 23.08
CA SER A 169 -20.05 -6.19 21.94
C SER A 169 -19.98 -5.44 20.61
N CYS A 170 -20.02 -6.17 19.50
CA CYS A 170 -20.16 -5.64 18.15
C CYS A 170 -21.50 -6.03 17.55
N LYS A 171 -22.14 -5.08 16.88
CA LYS A 171 -23.41 -5.28 16.18
C LYS A 171 -23.15 -5.63 14.71
N ALA A 172 -23.80 -6.68 14.22
CA ALA A 172 -23.93 -7.02 12.80
C ALA A 172 -25.43 -7.19 12.50
N GLY A 173 -26.03 -6.23 11.79
CA GLY A 173 -27.48 -6.23 11.56
C GLY A 173 -28.27 -6.20 12.87
N THR A 174 -29.09 -7.21 13.13
CA THR A 174 -29.88 -7.39 14.37
C THR A 174 -29.12 -8.16 15.45
N ALA A 175 -28.06 -8.88 15.10
CA ALA A 175 -27.28 -9.70 16.02
C ALA A 175 -26.17 -8.89 16.71
N ARG A 176 -25.84 -9.29 17.95
CA ARG A 176 -24.68 -8.79 18.69
C ARG A 176 -23.75 -9.94 19.03
N TYR A 177 -22.46 -9.68 18.92
CA TYR A 177 -21.40 -10.65 19.15
C TYR A 177 -20.38 -10.11 20.15
N GLU A 178 -19.91 -10.98 21.02
CA GLU A 178 -18.81 -10.72 21.95
C GLU A 178 -17.54 -11.34 21.41
N PHE A 179 -16.41 -10.69 21.69
CA PHE A 179 -15.10 -11.13 21.21
C PHE A 179 -14.08 -11.09 22.34
N GLN A 180 -13.29 -12.16 22.45
CA GLN A 180 -12.19 -12.27 23.39
C GLN A 180 -10.93 -12.68 22.63
N GLY A 181 -9.81 -12.01 22.89
CA GLY A 181 -8.53 -12.43 22.32
C GLY A 181 -8.11 -13.77 22.93
N LEU A 182 -7.77 -14.75 22.10
CA LEU A 182 -7.16 -15.99 22.57
C LEU A 182 -5.69 -15.67 22.88
N HIS A 183 -5.40 -15.25 24.13
CA HIS A 183 -4.03 -15.11 24.59
C HIS A 183 -3.62 -16.46 25.15
N GLU A 184 -3.00 -17.30 24.33
CA GLU A 184 -2.19 -18.38 24.88
C GLU A 184 -1.09 -17.71 25.72
N PRO A 185 -1.00 -18.01 27.04
CA PRO A 185 0.12 -17.55 27.82
C PRO A 185 1.38 -18.13 27.17
N GLU A 186 2.30 -17.26 26.74
CA GLU A 186 3.55 -17.72 26.14
C GLU A 186 4.21 -18.72 27.10
N PRO A 187 4.68 -19.88 26.62
CA PRO A 187 5.30 -20.88 27.48
C PRO A 187 6.43 -20.23 28.27
N LEU A 188 6.46 -20.53 29.57
CA LEU A 188 7.62 -20.28 30.43
C LEU A 188 8.76 -21.10 29.82
N LEU A 189 9.82 -20.44 29.38
CA LEU A 189 11.01 -21.11 28.88
C LEU A 189 11.79 -21.63 30.11
N ASP A 190 12.30 -22.86 30.04
CA ASP A 190 13.07 -23.46 31.13
C ASP A 190 14.23 -22.54 31.55
N GLY A 191 14.32 -22.24 32.85
CA GLY A 191 15.37 -21.38 33.41
C GLY A 191 15.24 -19.89 33.10
N GLU A 192 14.10 -19.42 32.59
CA GLU A 192 13.90 -17.99 32.33
C GLU A 192 13.69 -17.18 33.62
N VAL A 193 14.52 -16.16 33.80
CA VAL A 193 14.44 -15.24 34.94
C VAL A 193 14.02 -13.87 34.44
N TRP A 194 13.04 -13.25 35.11
CA TRP A 194 12.55 -11.90 34.82
C TRP A 194 13.02 -10.91 35.89
N LYS A 195 13.55 -9.76 35.46
CA LYS A 195 14.01 -8.69 36.36
C LYS A 195 13.57 -7.31 35.86
N PRO A 196 13.43 -6.30 36.74
CA PRO A 196 13.22 -4.91 36.32
C PRO A 196 14.37 -4.47 35.40
N ALA A 197 14.04 -3.84 34.27
CA ALA A 197 15.03 -3.51 33.26
C ALA A 197 15.90 -2.32 33.70
N THR A 198 17.21 -2.51 33.79
CA THR A 198 18.22 -1.49 34.07
C THR A 198 19.11 -1.28 32.86
N LEU A 199 19.64 -0.05 32.70
CA LEU A 199 20.64 0.23 31.68
C LEU A 199 22.06 0.06 32.25
N PRO A 200 23.05 -0.23 31.39
CA PRO A 200 24.44 -0.12 31.80
C PRO A 200 24.73 1.32 32.24
N HIS A 201 25.38 1.48 33.40
CA HIS A 201 25.66 2.75 34.08
C HIS A 201 24.46 3.47 34.72
N GLU A 202 23.28 2.86 34.76
CA GLU A 202 22.11 3.40 35.48
C GLU A 202 21.64 2.35 36.51
N GLU A 203 21.67 2.70 37.80
CA GLU A 203 21.22 1.80 38.88
C GLU A 203 19.69 1.77 39.01
N ASN A 204 19.02 2.85 38.59
CA ASN A 204 17.57 2.96 38.71
C ASN A 204 16.86 2.14 37.62
N PRO A 205 15.97 1.20 38.00
CA PRO A 205 15.21 0.44 37.03
C PRO A 205 14.19 1.31 36.30
N ILE A 206 13.95 0.98 35.03
CA ILE A 206 12.97 1.66 34.19
C ILE A 206 11.57 1.25 34.65
N SER A 207 10.78 2.23 35.14
CA SER A 207 9.44 1.98 35.68
C SER A 207 8.51 1.28 34.67
N GLY A 208 7.91 0.17 35.10
CA GLY A 208 6.97 -0.62 34.31
C GLY A 208 7.60 -1.34 33.11
N LEU A 209 8.91 -1.62 33.15
CA LEU A 209 9.61 -2.40 32.13
C LEU A 209 10.43 -3.52 32.80
N PHE A 210 10.21 -4.75 32.34
CA PHE A 210 10.94 -5.93 32.80
C PHE A 210 11.58 -6.63 31.61
N VAL A 211 12.72 -7.26 31.85
CA VAL A 211 13.48 -8.01 30.84
C VAL A 211 13.78 -9.42 31.36
N SER A 212 13.75 -10.40 30.47
CA SER A 212 14.08 -11.79 30.77
C SER A 212 15.52 -12.15 30.36
N SER A 213 16.08 -13.21 30.95
CA SER A 213 17.40 -13.75 30.59
C SER A 213 17.54 -14.13 29.11
N HIS A 214 16.41 -14.38 28.43
CA HIS A 214 16.34 -14.70 27.00
C HIS A 214 16.17 -13.46 26.11
N GLY A 215 16.16 -12.25 26.68
CA GLY A 215 15.93 -11.02 25.94
C GLY A 215 14.47 -10.78 25.55
N ARG A 216 13.51 -11.38 26.28
CA ARG A 216 12.10 -11.00 26.23
C ARG A 216 11.85 -9.78 27.09
N ILE A 217 10.84 -8.98 26.73
CA ILE A 217 10.50 -7.72 27.38
C ILE A 217 9.04 -7.76 27.77
N LEU A 218 8.77 -7.47 29.04
CA LEU A 218 7.44 -7.33 29.58
C LEU A 218 7.22 -5.85 29.89
N SER A 219 6.33 -5.21 29.13
CA SER A 219 5.90 -3.85 29.43
C SER A 219 4.65 -3.91 30.30
N SER A 220 4.78 -3.47 31.54
CA SER A 220 3.65 -3.28 32.44
C SER A 220 3.25 -1.81 32.39
N SER A 221 2.04 -1.55 31.89
CA SER A 221 1.38 -0.25 31.98
C SER A 221 0.05 -0.43 32.71
N PHE A 222 -0.48 0.62 33.34
CA PHE A 222 -1.71 0.59 34.17
C PHE A 222 -2.93 -0.07 33.48
N ARG A 223 -2.92 -0.22 32.15
CA ARG A 223 -4.01 -0.80 31.36
C ARG A 223 -3.64 -2.07 30.57
N HIS A 224 -2.36 -2.43 30.45
CA HIS A 224 -1.92 -3.55 29.58
C HIS A 224 -0.60 -4.17 30.07
N LYS A 225 -0.56 -5.51 30.11
CA LYS A 225 0.65 -6.33 30.22
C LYS A 225 0.82 -7.09 28.91
N TYR A 226 1.97 -7.00 28.27
CA TYR A 226 2.30 -7.83 27.12
C TYR A 226 3.78 -8.15 27.10
N VAL A 227 4.10 -9.35 26.62
CA VAL A 227 5.45 -9.83 26.36
C VAL A 227 5.80 -9.58 24.89
N SER A 228 7.03 -9.16 24.61
CA SER A 228 7.54 -8.95 23.26
C SER A 228 9.05 -9.14 23.21
N ARG A 229 9.62 -9.41 22.04
CA ARG A 229 11.08 -9.38 21.81
C ARG A 229 11.59 -7.99 21.37
N GLY A 230 10.71 -6.98 21.35
CA GLY A 230 10.98 -5.67 20.77
C GLY A 230 10.80 -5.63 19.25
N CYS A 231 11.09 -4.48 18.62
CA CYS A 231 11.10 -4.31 17.17
C CYS A 231 12.55 -4.30 16.64
N CYS A 232 12.79 -5.07 15.58
CA CYS A 232 14.09 -5.08 14.91
C CYS A 232 14.27 -3.81 14.07
N ASN A 233 15.41 -3.15 14.22
CA ASN A 233 15.78 -1.97 13.43
C ASN A 233 16.50 -2.36 12.13
N ALA A 234 16.69 -1.40 11.22
CA ALA A 234 17.38 -1.62 9.94
C ALA A 234 18.84 -2.12 10.09
N SER A 235 19.45 -1.91 11.26
CA SER A 235 20.80 -2.38 11.59
C SER A 235 20.83 -3.81 12.17
N GLY A 236 19.67 -4.41 12.43
CA GLY A 236 19.51 -5.76 12.95
C GLY A 236 19.33 -5.88 14.47
N TYR A 237 19.32 -4.77 15.23
CA TYR A 237 19.13 -4.79 16.67
C TYR A 237 17.66 -4.68 17.06
N TYR A 238 17.27 -5.42 18.09
CA TYR A 238 15.96 -5.25 18.72
C TYR A 238 15.95 -4.03 19.65
N ALA A 239 14.85 -3.27 19.61
CA ALA A 239 14.60 -2.12 20.46
C ALA A 239 13.17 -2.10 21.03
N VAL A 240 12.98 -1.43 22.16
CA VAL A 240 11.67 -1.15 22.78
C VAL A 240 11.52 0.33 23.07
N ARG A 241 10.31 0.87 22.93
CA ARG A 241 10.01 2.26 23.29
C ARG A 241 9.19 2.31 24.58
N LYS A 242 9.64 3.11 25.56
CA LYS A 242 8.92 3.37 26.82
C LYS A 242 9.10 4.85 27.17
N ALA A 243 8.00 5.51 27.56
CA ALA A 243 7.99 6.94 27.91
C ALA A 243 8.70 7.85 26.87
N GLY A 244 8.49 7.59 25.58
CA GLY A 244 9.08 8.37 24.48
C GLY A 244 10.52 8.00 24.09
N ARG A 245 11.30 7.37 24.98
CA ARG A 245 12.70 6.93 24.74
C ARG A 245 12.74 5.52 24.14
N ALA A 246 13.70 5.29 23.23
CA ALA A 246 13.98 3.98 22.66
C ALA A 246 15.18 3.34 23.37
N PHE A 247 15.04 2.07 23.75
CA PHE A 247 16.04 1.28 24.46
C PHE A 247 16.41 0.05 23.64
N LEU A 248 17.69 -0.25 23.51
CA LEU A 248 18.17 -1.45 22.82
C LEU A 248 18.06 -2.66 23.76
N VAL A 249 17.49 -3.76 23.26
CA VAL A 249 17.16 -4.93 24.10
C VAL A 249 18.42 -5.57 24.66
N HIS A 250 19.44 -5.82 23.84
CA HIS A 250 20.72 -6.34 24.31
C HIS A 250 21.36 -5.48 25.41
N ARG A 251 21.19 -4.15 25.38
CA ARG A 251 21.73 -3.27 26.45
C ARG A 251 20.94 -3.42 27.73
N LEU A 252 19.63 -3.57 27.66
CA LEU A 252 18.79 -3.82 28.84
C LEU A 252 19.13 -5.17 29.46
N VAL A 253 19.27 -6.23 28.66
CA VAL A 253 19.67 -7.56 29.16
C VAL A 253 21.04 -7.50 29.81
N ALA A 254 22.03 -6.91 29.14
CA ALA A 254 23.38 -6.75 29.67
C ALA A 254 23.39 -5.91 30.97
N GLY A 255 22.67 -4.79 31.02
CA GLY A 255 22.60 -3.94 32.22
C GLY A 255 21.86 -4.58 33.40
N THR A 256 21.00 -5.56 33.14
CA THR A 256 20.16 -6.22 34.16
C THR A 256 20.76 -7.52 34.69
N PHE A 257 21.44 -8.29 33.84
CA PHE A 257 21.94 -9.61 34.19
C PHE A 257 23.47 -9.72 34.21
N LEU A 258 24.20 -8.83 33.53
CA LEU A 258 25.65 -8.75 33.67
C LEU A 258 26.00 -7.72 34.75
N ALA A 259 27.14 -7.91 35.41
CA ALA A 259 27.67 -6.93 36.34
C ALA A 259 27.85 -5.57 35.63
N GLN A 260 27.62 -4.48 36.36
CA GLN A 260 27.76 -3.14 35.81
C GLN A 260 29.18 -2.96 35.24
N PRO A 261 29.32 -2.49 34.00
CA PRO A 261 30.62 -2.35 33.36
C PRO A 261 31.49 -1.35 34.13
N ALA A 262 32.72 -1.77 34.42
CA ALA A 262 33.70 -1.00 35.20
C ALA A 262 34.06 0.36 34.59
N CYS A 263 33.81 0.55 33.28
CA CYS A 263 34.07 1.79 32.57
C CYS A 263 32.96 2.11 31.56
N SER A 264 32.62 3.40 31.43
CA SER A 264 31.62 3.94 30.48
C SER A 264 31.98 3.79 29.00
N SER A 265 33.23 3.43 28.70
CA SER A 265 33.70 3.21 27.31
C SER A 265 33.38 1.80 26.78
N LEU A 266 32.93 0.88 27.63
CA LEU A 266 32.60 -0.48 27.24
C LEU A 266 31.27 -0.55 26.49
N GLN A 267 31.25 -1.35 25.43
CA GLN A 267 30.10 -1.59 24.57
C GLN A 267 29.64 -3.03 24.71
N VAL A 268 28.34 -3.26 24.56
CA VAL A 268 27.77 -4.61 24.56
C VAL A 268 28.00 -5.24 23.18
N ASN A 269 28.64 -6.40 23.16
CA ASN A 269 28.89 -7.22 21.97
C ASN A 269 28.08 -8.52 22.03
N HIS A 270 27.72 -9.03 20.84
CA HIS A 270 27.10 -10.34 20.64
C HIS A 270 28.20 -11.32 20.24
N LYS A 271 28.42 -12.38 21.04
CA LYS A 271 29.51 -13.36 20.81
C LYS A 271 29.34 -14.09 19.48
N ASP A 272 28.11 -14.45 19.12
CA ASP A 272 27.76 -15.11 17.86
C ASP A 272 27.62 -14.15 16.65
N SER A 273 27.83 -12.83 16.83
CA SER A 273 27.54 -11.77 15.86
C SER A 273 26.11 -11.66 15.36
N ASP A 274 25.17 -12.45 15.88
CA ASP A 274 23.75 -12.30 15.61
C ASP A 274 23.16 -11.25 16.57
N ARG A 275 22.92 -10.05 16.01
CA ARG A 275 22.30 -8.92 16.73
C ARG A 275 20.87 -9.21 17.21
N GLY A 276 20.27 -10.30 16.71
CA GLY A 276 18.96 -10.77 17.13
C GLY A 276 18.97 -11.67 18.37
N ASN A 277 20.10 -12.31 18.68
CA ASN A 277 20.23 -13.22 19.81
C ASN A 277 20.59 -12.45 21.09
N ASN A 278 19.57 -11.92 21.77
CA ASN A 278 19.74 -11.14 22.99
C ASN A 278 19.81 -11.99 24.27
N HIS A 279 20.13 -13.29 24.17
CA HIS A 279 20.29 -14.15 25.34
C HIS A 279 21.48 -13.69 26.19
N VAL A 280 21.34 -13.65 27.52
CA VAL A 280 22.38 -13.11 28.42
C VAL A 280 23.76 -13.75 28.22
N GLN A 281 23.81 -15.07 27.98
CA GLN A 281 25.08 -15.79 27.78
C GLN A 281 25.79 -15.39 26.47
N ASN A 282 25.04 -14.88 25.49
CA ASN A 282 25.55 -14.41 24.21
C ASN A 282 26.04 -12.95 24.26
N LEU A 283 25.83 -12.24 25.37
CA LEU A 283 26.21 -10.85 25.54
C LEU A 283 27.46 -10.71 26.41
N GLU A 284 28.31 -9.74 26.06
CA GLU A 284 29.51 -9.40 26.81
C GLU A 284 29.87 -7.91 26.66
N TYR A 285 30.61 -7.37 27.62
CA TYR A 285 31.16 -6.02 27.54
C TYR A 285 32.56 -6.05 26.93
N VAL A 286 32.76 -5.32 25.83
CA VAL A 286 34.04 -5.20 25.13
C VAL A 286 34.38 -3.75 24.84
N THR A 287 35.65 -3.46 24.62
CA THR A 287 36.08 -2.14 24.14
C THR A 287 35.70 -1.94 22.67
N ALA A 288 35.59 -0.68 22.23
CA ALA A 288 35.30 -0.36 20.84
C ALA A 288 36.34 -0.98 19.87
N SER A 289 37.62 -1.04 20.25
CA SER A 289 38.68 -1.63 19.42
C SER A 289 38.55 -3.15 19.29
N GLN A 290 38.21 -3.84 20.39
CA GLN A 290 37.92 -5.27 20.38
C GLN A 290 36.69 -5.59 19.54
N ASN A 291 35.61 -4.80 19.68
CA ASN A 291 34.39 -4.96 18.89
C ASN A 291 34.66 -4.82 17.39
N MET A 292 35.44 -3.81 16.98
CA MET A 292 35.85 -3.64 15.58
C MET A 292 36.68 -4.82 15.06
N ARG A 293 37.59 -5.35 15.88
CA ARG A 293 38.42 -6.51 15.50
C ARG A 293 37.58 -7.78 15.36
N HIS A 294 36.66 -8.02 16.31
CA HIS A 294 35.71 -9.12 16.28
C HIS A 294 34.84 -9.06 15.01
N ALA A 295 34.28 -7.88 14.71
CA ALA A 295 33.50 -7.65 13.50
C ALA A 295 34.33 -7.81 12.20
N ALA A 296 35.63 -7.48 12.22
CA ALA A 296 36.52 -7.64 11.08
C ALA A 296 36.86 -9.12 10.82
N MET A 297 37.16 -9.88 11.88
CA MET A 297 37.48 -11.31 11.78
C MET A 297 36.29 -12.13 11.23
N GLN A 298 35.07 -11.83 11.67
CA GLN A 298 33.86 -12.51 11.19
C GLN A 298 33.39 -12.07 9.79
N ARG A 299 34.02 -11.04 9.19
CA ARG A 299 33.69 -10.49 7.86
C ARG A 299 34.51 -11.08 6.71
N ASN A 300 35.35 -12.08 6.95
CA ASN A 300 36.20 -12.69 5.94
C ASN A 300 35.38 -13.39 4.83
N GLY A 301 35.20 -12.71 3.69
CA GLY A 301 34.64 -13.30 2.47
C GLY A 301 33.98 -12.37 1.46
N ARG A 302 33.63 -11.12 1.80
CA ARG A 302 32.81 -10.25 0.92
C ARG A 302 33.44 -8.98 0.37
N TRP A 303 34.76 -8.81 0.47
CA TRP A 303 35.45 -7.70 -0.16
C TRP A 303 36.77 -8.15 -0.80
N GLN A 304 36.70 -8.91 -1.90
CA GLN A 304 37.69 -8.67 -2.94
C GLN A 304 37.39 -7.27 -3.47
N ARG A 305 38.20 -6.27 -3.07
CA ARG A 305 38.18 -4.96 -3.72
C ARG A 305 38.41 -5.25 -5.21
N ALA A 306 37.37 -5.12 -6.03
CA ALA A 306 37.49 -5.15 -7.47
C ALA A 306 38.71 -4.31 -7.87
N ARG A 307 39.61 -4.89 -8.67
CA ARG A 307 40.86 -4.28 -9.14
C ARG A 307 40.58 -2.82 -9.54
N ARG A 308 40.98 -1.87 -8.69
CA ARG A 308 40.72 -0.42 -8.86
C ARG A 308 41.74 0.27 -9.79
N GLY A 309 42.58 -0.49 -10.49
CA GLY A 309 43.46 0.06 -11.51
C GLY A 309 42.66 0.33 -12.78
N LYS A 310 42.46 1.60 -13.13
CA LYS A 310 41.91 1.97 -14.44
C LYS A 310 42.96 1.68 -15.51
N LEU A 311 42.60 0.98 -16.58
CA LEU A 311 43.47 0.83 -17.74
C LEU A 311 43.75 2.22 -18.33
N VAL A 312 45.03 2.53 -18.54
CA VAL A 312 45.49 3.81 -19.11
C VAL A 312 46.22 3.50 -20.40
N GLU A 313 45.91 4.26 -21.44
CA GLU A 313 46.62 4.24 -22.70
C GLU A 313 47.59 5.42 -22.78
N ALA A 314 48.83 5.16 -23.19
CA ALA A 314 49.83 6.21 -23.42
C ALA A 314 50.46 6.10 -24.81
N ARG A 315 50.83 7.23 -25.41
CA ARG A 315 51.51 7.32 -26.71
C ARG A 315 52.52 8.46 -26.70
N LEU A 316 53.59 8.38 -27.48
CA LEU A 316 54.49 9.52 -27.69
C LEU A 316 53.73 10.70 -28.35
N ALA A 317 53.88 11.88 -27.75
CA ALA A 317 53.25 13.11 -28.21
C ALA A 317 53.70 13.44 -29.65
N GLY A 318 52.75 13.60 -30.56
CA GLY A 318 53.01 13.86 -31.99
C GLY A 318 53.33 12.63 -32.85
N SER A 319 53.29 11.41 -32.30
CA SER A 319 53.43 10.19 -33.10
C SER A 319 52.06 9.65 -33.55
N HIS A 320 51.98 9.12 -34.77
CA HIS A 320 50.83 8.33 -35.24
C HIS A 320 50.89 6.86 -34.77
N GLY A 321 51.75 6.54 -33.79
CA GLY A 321 51.94 5.19 -33.29
C GLY A 321 50.76 4.63 -32.50
N ALA A 322 50.79 3.31 -32.27
CA ALA A 322 49.80 2.60 -31.46
C ALA A 322 49.86 3.03 -29.98
N TRP A 323 48.71 2.97 -29.30
CA TRP A 323 48.61 3.27 -27.86
C TRP A 323 49.09 2.08 -27.02
N LEU A 324 49.96 2.34 -26.04
CA LEU A 324 50.39 1.35 -25.06
C LEU A 324 49.39 1.27 -23.91
N GLN A 325 48.88 0.07 -23.60
CA GLN A 325 47.93 -0.15 -22.51
C GLN A 325 48.63 -0.53 -21.19
N PHE A 326 48.21 0.11 -20.10
CA PHE A 326 48.74 -0.11 -18.75
C PHE A 326 47.62 -0.42 -17.76
N GLU A 327 47.82 -1.37 -16.86
CA GLU A 327 46.83 -1.82 -15.85
C GLU A 327 46.39 -0.73 -14.86
N SER A 328 47.15 0.36 -14.71
CA SER A 328 46.80 1.47 -13.84
C SER A 328 47.53 2.76 -14.21
N ILE A 329 47.01 3.90 -13.74
CA ILE A 329 47.73 5.20 -13.77
C ILE A 329 49.12 5.07 -13.13
N ARG A 330 49.27 4.25 -12.08
CA ARG A 330 50.57 4.05 -11.42
C ARG A 330 51.55 3.29 -12.30
N ALA A 331 51.07 2.27 -13.01
CA ALA A 331 51.88 1.53 -13.98
C ALA A 331 52.32 2.43 -15.15
N ALA A 332 51.41 3.26 -15.67
CA ALA A 332 51.71 4.24 -16.70
C ALA A 332 52.70 5.33 -16.22
N ALA A 333 52.56 5.82 -15.00
CA ALA A 333 53.46 6.78 -14.37
C ALA A 333 54.88 6.22 -14.22
N ALA A 334 54.99 4.97 -13.77
CA ALA A 334 56.27 4.29 -13.59
C ALA A 334 56.99 4.08 -14.93
N HIS A 335 56.26 3.75 -16.00
CA HIS A 335 56.85 3.52 -17.32
C HIS A 335 57.27 4.81 -18.03
N THR A 336 56.43 5.85 -17.95
CA THR A 336 56.66 7.11 -18.68
C THR A 336 57.49 8.12 -17.89
N GLY A 337 57.81 7.84 -16.62
CA GLY A 337 58.53 8.76 -15.73
C GLY A 337 57.74 10.01 -15.36
N THR A 338 56.41 9.96 -15.44
CA THR A 338 55.51 11.08 -15.16
C THR A 338 54.80 10.93 -13.81
N THR A 339 54.21 12.02 -13.31
CA THR A 339 53.45 11.97 -12.05
C THR A 339 52.04 11.45 -12.27
N THR A 340 51.55 10.64 -11.34
CA THR A 340 50.17 10.10 -11.37
C THR A 340 49.10 11.19 -11.41
N THR A 341 49.37 12.36 -10.82
CA THR A 341 48.51 13.55 -10.84
C THR A 341 48.44 14.20 -12.22
N LEU A 342 49.56 14.25 -12.96
CA LEU A 342 49.62 14.77 -14.32
C LEU A 342 48.85 13.86 -15.29
N ILE A 343 49.09 12.55 -15.24
CA ILE A 343 48.33 11.58 -16.07
C ILE A 343 46.83 11.70 -15.79
N SER A 344 46.44 11.76 -14.51
CA SER A 344 45.02 11.91 -14.14
C SER A 344 44.40 13.21 -14.67
N ARG A 345 45.16 14.31 -14.68
CA ARG A 345 44.70 15.61 -15.20
C ARG A 345 44.57 15.57 -16.73
N ILE A 346 45.54 14.98 -17.43
CA ILE A 346 45.51 14.83 -18.90
C ILE A 346 44.34 13.95 -19.34
N CYS A 347 44.10 12.82 -18.67
CA CYS A 347 42.97 11.96 -19.01
C CYS A 347 41.59 12.57 -18.69
N GLN A 348 41.53 13.72 -17.99
CA GLN A 348 40.29 14.42 -17.64
C GLN A 348 40.04 15.66 -18.51
N THR A 349 41.03 16.13 -19.27
CA THR A 349 40.91 17.27 -20.18
C THR A 349 40.31 16.87 -21.53
N GLU A 350 39.56 17.78 -22.16
CA GLU A 350 38.95 17.52 -23.47
C GLU A 350 40.04 17.44 -24.57
N PRO A 351 39.86 16.58 -25.59
CA PRO A 351 40.83 16.40 -26.67
C PRO A 351 41.04 17.74 -27.39
N GLY A 352 42.25 18.31 -27.26
CA GLY A 352 42.65 19.59 -27.89
C GLY A 352 43.05 20.70 -26.91
N SER A 353 42.80 20.57 -25.60
CA SER A 353 43.40 21.50 -24.62
C SER A 353 44.84 21.09 -24.33
N HIS A 354 45.78 21.70 -25.05
CA HIS A 354 47.22 21.49 -24.86
C HIS A 354 47.67 22.07 -23.51
N LEU A 355 47.59 21.29 -22.43
CA LEU A 355 48.54 21.44 -21.34
C LEU A 355 49.94 21.17 -21.92
N PRO A 356 51.02 21.85 -21.47
CA PRO A 356 52.37 21.53 -21.90
C PRO A 356 52.69 20.10 -21.47
N THR A 357 52.40 19.17 -22.36
CA THR A 357 52.65 17.75 -22.21
C THR A 357 54.15 17.57 -22.36
N GLY A 358 54.73 16.78 -21.47
CA GLY A 358 56.03 16.17 -21.77
C GLY A 358 55.92 15.29 -23.04
N LYS A 359 56.87 14.38 -23.20
CA LYS A 359 56.98 13.52 -24.39
C LYS A 359 55.78 12.57 -24.65
N TRP A 360 54.72 12.57 -23.82
CA TRP A 360 53.65 11.55 -23.82
C TRP A 360 52.23 12.15 -23.75
N ASP A 361 51.34 11.59 -24.59
CA ASP A 361 49.89 11.72 -24.54
C ASP A 361 49.29 10.59 -23.69
N PHE A 362 48.24 10.87 -22.91
CA PHE A 362 47.53 9.88 -22.10
C PHE A 362 46.02 9.95 -22.32
N ARG A 363 45.35 8.79 -22.32
CA ARG A 363 43.89 8.68 -22.24
C ARG A 363 43.49 7.48 -21.39
N PHE A 364 42.28 7.50 -20.83
CA PHE A 364 41.74 6.27 -20.24
C PHE A 364 41.44 5.28 -21.36
N ALA A 365 41.79 4.00 -21.16
CA ALA A 365 41.37 2.96 -22.07
C ALA A 365 39.84 2.93 -22.07
N SER A 366 39.24 3.03 -23.26
CA SER A 366 37.82 2.82 -23.43
C SER A 366 37.56 1.33 -23.21
N ASP A 367 36.99 0.97 -22.06
CA ASP A 367 36.51 -0.39 -21.73
C ASP A 367 35.29 -0.80 -22.61
N SER A 368 35.26 -0.35 -23.85
CA SER A 368 34.14 -0.51 -24.77
C SER A 368 34.22 -1.88 -25.41
N GLN A 369 33.85 -2.92 -24.66
CA GLN A 369 33.04 -3.96 -25.28
C GLN A 369 31.74 -3.27 -25.75
N GLU A 370 31.76 -2.81 -27.01
CA GLU A 370 30.57 -2.42 -27.72
C GLU A 370 29.66 -3.65 -27.77
N LEU A 371 28.51 -3.56 -27.10
CA LEU A 371 27.52 -4.62 -27.16
C LEU A 371 26.77 -4.47 -28.49
N PRO A 372 26.55 -5.56 -29.25
CA PRO A 372 25.83 -5.48 -30.52
C PRO A 372 24.45 -4.86 -30.32
N GLY A 373 24.14 -3.78 -31.05
CA GLY A 373 22.83 -3.10 -30.98
C GLY A 373 22.64 -2.15 -29.79
N GLU A 374 23.71 -1.80 -29.06
CA GLU A 374 23.61 -0.80 -27.99
C GLU A 374 23.51 0.62 -28.56
N GLU A 375 22.45 1.33 -28.20
CA GLU A 375 22.27 2.75 -28.51
C GLU A 375 22.65 3.61 -27.32
N TRP A 376 23.42 4.67 -27.57
CA TRP A 376 23.74 5.70 -26.57
C TRP A 376 22.94 6.97 -26.86
N ARG A 377 22.29 7.53 -25.84
CA ARG A 377 21.55 8.80 -25.94
C ARG A 377 21.99 9.76 -24.84
N PRO A 378 22.07 11.07 -25.12
CA PRO A 378 22.39 12.07 -24.10
C PRO A 378 21.30 12.10 -23.04
N VAL A 379 21.70 12.29 -21.79
CA VAL A 379 20.76 12.47 -20.69
C VAL A 379 20.15 13.87 -20.81
N VAL A 380 18.90 13.94 -21.27
CA VAL A 380 18.14 15.19 -21.31
C VAL A 380 17.52 15.43 -19.94
N LEU A 381 18.12 16.35 -19.17
CA LEU A 381 17.68 16.65 -17.81
C LEU A 381 16.55 17.68 -17.72
N GLU A 382 16.19 18.39 -18.80
CA GLU A 382 15.03 19.28 -18.82
C GLU A 382 14.59 19.64 -20.25
N GLY A 383 13.26 19.69 -20.44
CA GLY A 383 12.53 19.81 -21.73
C GLY A 383 11.11 19.22 -21.67
N VAL A 384 10.80 18.47 -20.60
CA VAL A 384 9.53 17.75 -20.39
C VAL A 384 8.41 18.65 -19.83
N ALA A 385 8.72 19.88 -19.39
CA ALA A 385 7.75 20.76 -18.74
C ALA A 385 6.69 21.34 -19.70
N GLU A 386 7.07 21.66 -20.93
CA GLU A 386 6.17 22.19 -21.96
C GLU A 386 5.19 21.09 -22.43
N GLN A 387 5.72 19.92 -22.78
CA GLN A 387 4.92 18.76 -23.17
C GLN A 387 3.99 18.28 -22.05
N ALA A 388 4.43 18.33 -20.79
CA ALA A 388 3.59 17.98 -19.65
C ALA A 388 2.39 18.92 -19.45
N LYS A 389 2.54 20.22 -19.77
CA LYS A 389 1.38 21.15 -19.73
C LYS A 389 0.32 20.74 -20.75
N VAL A 390 0.76 20.48 -21.98
CA VAL A 390 -0.12 20.06 -23.08
C VAL A 390 -0.85 18.75 -22.74
N VAL A 391 -0.13 17.74 -22.25
CA VAL A 391 -0.73 16.45 -21.84
C VAL A 391 -1.73 16.62 -20.70
N ASN A 392 -1.40 17.42 -19.68
CA ASN A 392 -2.31 17.68 -18.57
C ASN A 392 -3.57 18.46 -18.98
N GLU A 393 -3.46 19.39 -19.93
CA GLU A 393 -4.61 20.10 -20.51
C GLU A 393 -5.54 19.13 -21.26
N TYR A 394 -4.99 18.22 -22.07
CA TYR A 394 -5.77 17.17 -22.73
C TYR A 394 -6.39 16.19 -21.72
N GLU A 395 -5.68 15.77 -20.67
CA GLU A 395 -6.25 14.93 -19.59
C GLU A 395 -7.46 15.63 -18.94
N GLN A 396 -7.38 16.94 -18.67
CA GLN A 396 -8.51 17.71 -18.12
C GLN A 396 -9.68 17.82 -19.10
N GLN A 397 -9.41 17.97 -20.40
CA GLN A 397 -10.46 17.96 -21.43
C GLN A 397 -11.19 16.62 -21.48
N VAL A 398 -10.45 15.50 -21.49
CA VAL A 398 -11.03 14.16 -21.48
C VAL A 398 -11.88 13.92 -20.22
N GLN A 399 -11.39 14.32 -19.04
CA GLN A 399 -12.15 14.18 -17.80
C GLN A 399 -13.46 14.98 -17.83
N ARG A 400 -13.47 16.20 -18.39
CA ARG A 400 -14.70 16.99 -18.56
C ARG A 400 -15.71 16.30 -19.47
N VAL A 401 -15.25 15.74 -20.58
CA VAL A 401 -16.12 15.00 -21.52
C VAL A 401 -16.71 13.76 -20.84
N VAL A 402 -15.91 13.00 -20.10
CA VAL A 402 -16.38 11.81 -19.36
C VAL A 402 -17.41 12.18 -18.29
N GLN A 403 -17.17 13.25 -17.52
CA GLN A 403 -18.13 13.76 -16.55
C GLN A 403 -19.45 14.17 -17.22
N HIS A 404 -19.39 14.86 -18.36
CA HIS A 404 -20.57 15.26 -19.11
C HIS A 404 -21.38 14.06 -19.64
N ILE A 405 -20.70 13.04 -20.19
CA ILE A 405 -21.33 11.78 -20.62
C ILE A 405 -22.02 11.09 -19.43
N SER A 406 -21.38 11.08 -18.26
CA SER A 406 -21.97 10.47 -17.05
C SER A 406 -23.24 11.19 -16.61
N VAL A 407 -23.26 12.52 -16.66
CA VAL A 407 -24.45 13.32 -16.32
C VAL A 407 -25.58 13.03 -17.31
N MET A 408 -25.30 13.09 -18.62
CA MET A 408 -26.30 12.79 -19.67
C MET A 408 -26.86 11.37 -19.53
N LYS A 409 -26.02 10.39 -19.16
CA LYS A 409 -26.49 9.02 -18.93
C LYS A 409 -27.46 8.94 -17.75
N SER A 410 -27.14 9.61 -16.64
CA SER A 410 -28.03 9.67 -15.46
C SER A 410 -29.34 10.40 -15.76
N GLU A 411 -29.29 11.46 -16.56
CA GLU A 411 -30.50 12.19 -17.01
C GLU A 411 -31.39 11.30 -17.87
N ASN A 412 -30.81 10.58 -18.84
CA ASN A 412 -31.53 9.62 -19.67
C ASN A 412 -32.16 8.49 -18.84
N GLU A 413 -31.42 7.93 -17.87
CA GLU A 413 -31.95 6.92 -16.96
C GLU A 413 -33.14 7.45 -16.14
N ALA A 414 -33.08 8.70 -15.65
CA ALA A 414 -34.18 9.34 -14.94
C ALA A 414 -35.40 9.58 -15.83
N VAL A 415 -35.20 10.02 -17.08
CA VAL A 415 -36.28 10.20 -18.07
C VAL A 415 -36.96 8.87 -18.36
N MET A 416 -36.19 7.80 -18.60
CA MET A 416 -36.73 6.46 -18.83
C MET A 416 -37.53 5.93 -17.63
N ALA A 417 -37.03 6.15 -16.41
CA ALA A 417 -37.76 5.79 -15.19
C ALA A 417 -39.09 6.53 -15.09
N ASN A 418 -39.12 7.84 -15.36
CA ASN A 418 -40.35 8.64 -15.33
C ASN A 418 -41.36 8.19 -16.40
N ILE A 419 -40.91 7.92 -17.63
CA ILE A 419 -41.78 7.39 -18.70
C ILE A 419 -42.37 6.04 -18.27
N SER A 420 -41.55 5.15 -17.71
CA SER A 420 -42.01 3.83 -17.27
C SER A 420 -43.04 3.92 -16.14
N ALA A 421 -42.81 4.80 -15.15
CA ALA A 421 -43.73 5.02 -14.04
C ALA A 421 -45.06 5.63 -14.51
N GLY A 422 -45.00 6.60 -15.44
CA GLY A 422 -46.19 7.19 -16.06
C GLY A 422 -46.99 6.17 -16.88
N ALA A 423 -46.32 5.31 -17.65
CA ALA A 423 -46.95 4.23 -18.39
C ALA A 423 -47.62 3.20 -17.45
N GLU A 424 -46.96 2.85 -16.34
CA GLU A 424 -47.53 1.92 -15.35
C GLU A 424 -48.76 2.52 -14.64
N ALA A 425 -48.72 3.80 -14.27
CA ALA A 425 -49.85 4.51 -13.68
C ALA A 425 -51.06 4.53 -14.62
N LYS A 426 -50.86 4.90 -15.89
CA LYS A 426 -51.92 4.90 -16.91
C LYS A 426 -52.47 3.50 -17.17
N SER A 427 -51.60 2.49 -17.18
CA SER A 427 -52.01 1.08 -17.30
C SER A 427 -52.88 0.63 -16.12
N LYS A 428 -52.52 1.00 -14.88
CA LYS A 428 -53.33 0.72 -13.68
C LYS A 428 -54.70 1.37 -13.77
N GLU A 429 -54.77 2.62 -14.20
CA GLU A 429 -56.03 3.35 -14.38
C GLU A 429 -56.95 2.67 -15.41
N ILE A 430 -56.42 2.32 -16.59
CA ILE A 430 -57.16 1.60 -17.63
C ILE A 430 -57.69 0.26 -17.11
N ARG A 431 -56.85 -0.51 -16.41
CA ARG A 431 -57.28 -1.78 -15.80
C ARG A 431 -58.36 -1.58 -14.74
N ALA A 432 -58.26 -0.53 -13.93
CA ALA A 432 -59.26 -0.22 -12.91
C ALA A 432 -60.59 0.22 -13.54
N ALA A 433 -60.56 1.02 -14.62
CA ALA A 433 -61.74 1.38 -15.39
C ALA A 433 -62.41 0.15 -16.00
N ALA A 434 -61.66 -0.68 -16.74
CA ALA A 434 -62.18 -1.90 -17.34
C ALA A 434 -62.79 -2.87 -16.31
N ARG A 435 -62.19 -2.98 -15.11
CA ARG A 435 -62.75 -3.78 -14.00
C ARG A 435 -64.06 -3.22 -13.48
N ARG A 436 -64.19 -1.89 -13.34
CA ARG A 436 -65.44 -1.24 -12.93
C ARG A 436 -66.54 -1.47 -13.96
N ASP A 437 -66.22 -1.31 -15.24
CA ASP A 437 -67.19 -1.50 -16.33
C ASP A 437 -67.65 -2.96 -16.40
N ALA A 438 -66.73 -3.92 -16.32
CA ALA A 438 -67.05 -5.34 -16.26
C ALA A 438 -67.92 -5.69 -15.04
N PHE A 439 -67.64 -5.08 -13.88
CA PHE A 439 -68.46 -5.27 -12.68
C PHE A 439 -69.88 -4.72 -12.88
N ASN A 440 -70.01 -3.50 -13.39
CA ASN A 440 -71.30 -2.86 -13.64
C ASN A 440 -72.12 -3.65 -14.66
N LEU A 441 -71.50 -4.14 -15.73
CA LEU A 441 -72.14 -5.02 -16.70
C LEU A 441 -72.67 -6.29 -16.05
N LYS A 442 -71.85 -6.95 -15.21
CA LYS A 442 -72.26 -8.16 -14.49
C LYS A 442 -73.43 -7.89 -13.53
N GLN A 443 -73.41 -6.78 -12.80
CA GLN A 443 -74.53 -6.42 -11.91
C GLN A 443 -75.80 -6.08 -12.71
N GLY A 444 -75.67 -5.38 -13.83
CA GLY A 444 -76.79 -5.07 -14.74
C GLY A 444 -77.45 -6.33 -15.29
N MET A 445 -76.65 -7.26 -15.84
CA MET A 445 -77.15 -8.55 -16.33
C MET A 445 -77.83 -9.37 -15.23
N LYS A 446 -77.25 -9.37 -14.02
CA LYS A 446 -77.82 -10.06 -12.86
C LYS A 446 -79.16 -9.44 -12.44
N ALA A 447 -79.26 -8.11 -12.41
CA ALA A 447 -80.50 -7.40 -12.12
C ALA A 447 -81.59 -7.70 -13.15
N GLN A 448 -81.25 -7.71 -14.45
CA GLN A 448 -82.17 -8.11 -15.51
C GLN A 448 -82.68 -9.54 -15.32
N LYS A 449 -81.78 -10.50 -15.07
CA LYS A 449 -82.15 -11.91 -14.85
C LYS A 449 -83.02 -12.11 -13.61
N TYR A 450 -82.78 -11.36 -12.54
CA TYR A 450 -83.67 -11.39 -11.38
C TYR A 450 -85.03 -10.72 -11.66
N GLY A 451 -85.06 -9.69 -12.50
CA GLY A 451 -86.31 -9.12 -13.00
C GLY A 451 -87.13 -10.13 -13.80
N GLU A 452 -86.49 -10.89 -14.69
CA GLU A 452 -87.13 -12.01 -15.43
C GLU A 452 -87.65 -13.09 -14.47
N LEU A 453 -86.84 -13.49 -13.48
CA LEU A 453 -87.21 -14.51 -12.49
C LEU A 453 -88.41 -14.08 -11.66
N ARG A 454 -88.41 -12.82 -11.18
CA ARG A 454 -89.51 -12.24 -10.42
C ARG A 454 -90.82 -12.28 -11.21
N LYS A 455 -90.77 -11.96 -12.51
CA LYS A 455 -91.94 -12.02 -13.40
C LYS A 455 -92.44 -13.45 -13.61
N LYS A 456 -91.53 -14.41 -13.84
CA LYS A 456 -91.91 -15.81 -14.11
C LYS A 456 -92.49 -16.55 -12.91
N LEU A 457 -92.05 -16.20 -11.71
CA LEU A 457 -92.49 -16.83 -10.46
C LEU A 457 -93.55 -16.01 -9.70
N GLU A 458 -94.00 -14.89 -10.28
CA GLU A 458 -94.98 -13.96 -9.70
C GLU A 458 -94.66 -13.53 -8.26
N LEU A 459 -93.36 -13.38 -7.95
CA LEU A 459 -92.90 -13.08 -6.60
C LEU A 459 -93.12 -11.61 -6.24
N ASP A 460 -93.71 -11.38 -5.06
CA ASP A 460 -93.82 -10.04 -4.48
C ASP A 460 -92.45 -9.54 -3.95
N GLY A 461 -92.31 -8.22 -3.77
CA GLY A 461 -91.07 -7.59 -3.33
C GLY A 461 -90.53 -8.15 -2.01
N ASN A 462 -91.41 -8.51 -1.08
CA ASN A 462 -91.05 -9.11 0.21
C ASN A 462 -90.51 -10.54 0.03
N GLN A 463 -91.14 -11.35 -0.82
CA GLN A 463 -90.70 -12.73 -1.11
C GLN A 463 -89.35 -12.75 -1.84
N MET A 464 -89.10 -11.77 -2.71
CA MET A 464 -87.82 -11.63 -3.40
C MET A 464 -86.67 -11.28 -2.42
N SER A 465 -86.96 -10.47 -1.40
CA SER A 465 -86.00 -10.15 -0.31
C SER A 465 -85.65 -11.39 0.50
N GLU A 466 -86.64 -12.23 0.81
CA GLU A 466 -86.44 -13.49 1.52
C GLU A 466 -85.63 -14.49 0.70
N TYR A 467 -85.90 -14.61 -0.60
CA TYR A 467 -85.08 -15.39 -1.54
C TYR A 467 -83.61 -14.95 -1.53
N PHE A 468 -83.32 -13.64 -1.50
CA PHE A 468 -81.93 -13.16 -1.42
C PHE A 468 -81.27 -13.51 -0.09
N LYS A 469 -82.00 -13.46 1.04
CA LYS A 469 -81.49 -13.91 2.33
C LYS A 469 -81.12 -15.38 2.28
N ILE A 470 -82.02 -16.25 1.82
CA ILE A 470 -81.78 -17.69 1.69
C ILE A 470 -80.58 -17.98 0.78
N LYS A 471 -80.53 -17.33 -0.40
CA LYS A 471 -79.42 -17.49 -1.34
C LYS A 471 -78.09 -17.00 -0.77
N SER A 472 -78.08 -15.93 0.02
CA SER A 472 -76.86 -15.45 0.69
C SER A 472 -76.35 -16.44 1.73
N VAL A 473 -77.27 -17.04 2.51
CA VAL A 473 -76.95 -18.04 3.54
C VAL A 473 -76.40 -19.31 2.89
N GLN A 474 -77.08 -19.82 1.85
CA GLN A 474 -76.61 -20.99 1.09
C GLN A 474 -75.25 -20.75 0.40
N GLY A 475 -75.02 -19.54 -0.12
CA GLY A 475 -73.74 -19.16 -0.70
C GLY A 475 -72.60 -19.15 0.33
N GLN A 476 -72.85 -18.66 1.55
CA GLN A 476 -71.87 -18.66 2.65
C GLN A 476 -71.54 -20.05 3.18
N SER A 477 -72.51 -20.98 3.17
CA SER A 477 -72.30 -22.39 3.56
C SER A 477 -71.25 -23.09 2.68
N SER A 478 -71.13 -22.68 1.41
CA SER A 478 -70.17 -23.25 0.46
C SER A 478 -68.72 -22.73 0.62
N SER A 479 -68.50 -21.61 1.30
CA SER A 479 -67.17 -20.98 1.45
C SER A 479 -66.63 -20.92 2.88
N GLY A 480 -67.27 -21.59 3.84
CA GLY A 480 -66.70 -21.88 5.18
C GLY A 480 -66.52 -20.71 6.15
N LYS A 481 -67.00 -19.50 5.86
CA LYS A 481 -66.97 -18.35 6.80
C LYS A 481 -68.34 -17.68 6.89
N VAL A 482 -69.00 -17.85 8.03
CA VAL A 482 -70.25 -17.17 8.38
C VAL A 482 -69.89 -15.95 9.23
N VAL A 483 -70.21 -14.73 8.74
CA VAL A 483 -70.05 -13.49 9.51
C VAL A 483 -71.45 -13.03 9.94
N VAL A 484 -71.77 -13.20 11.23
CA VAL A 484 -73.01 -12.70 11.83
C VAL A 484 -72.75 -11.30 12.37
N GLY A 485 -73.30 -10.28 11.73
CA GLY A 485 -73.26 -8.91 12.23
C GLY A 485 -74.35 -8.68 13.29
N LEU A 486 -73.94 -8.56 14.55
CA LEU A 486 -74.76 -7.97 15.62
C LEU A 486 -74.55 -6.44 15.62
N PRO A 487 -75.59 -5.61 15.76
CA PRO A 487 -75.42 -4.17 15.97
C PRO A 487 -74.88 -3.93 17.39
N THR A 488 -73.65 -3.42 17.49
CA THR A 488 -73.06 -2.97 18.76
C THR A 488 -73.75 -1.68 19.22
N VAL A 489 -74.57 -1.80 20.26
CA VAL A 489 -75.05 -0.66 21.05
C VAL A 489 -73.87 -0.16 21.89
N GLY A 490 -73.47 1.10 21.68
CA GLY A 490 -72.60 1.84 22.60
C GLY A 490 -71.18 2.14 22.09
N GLN A 491 -71.04 3.11 21.18
CA GLN A 491 -69.94 4.08 21.25
C GLN A 491 -70.49 5.47 20.94
N ALA A 492 -70.72 6.21 22.01
CA ALA A 492 -71.01 7.63 21.98
C ALA A 492 -69.78 8.39 21.45
N ALA A 493 -70.09 9.39 20.62
CA ALA A 493 -69.34 10.57 20.24
C ALA A 493 -67.96 10.78 20.88
N LEU A 494 -66.93 10.85 20.03
CA LEU A 494 -65.78 11.76 20.19
C LEU A 494 -65.13 11.97 18.80
N ALA A 495 -65.84 12.69 17.93
CA ALA A 495 -65.28 13.25 16.71
C ALA A 495 -64.76 14.67 17.01
N GLY A 496 -63.47 14.77 17.35
CA GLY A 496 -62.77 16.06 17.37
C GLY A 496 -62.34 16.45 15.93
N PRO A 497 -62.49 17.71 15.51
CA PRO A 497 -62.12 18.13 14.16
C PRO A 497 -60.60 18.27 14.05
N LYS A 498 -59.96 17.49 13.19
CA LYS A 498 -58.58 17.75 12.74
C LYS A 498 -58.63 18.71 11.56
N SER A 499 -58.42 19.99 11.84
CA SER A 499 -58.09 20.99 10.83
C SER A 499 -56.76 20.62 10.16
N LYS A 500 -56.78 20.54 8.82
CA LYS A 500 -55.59 20.64 7.99
C LYS A 500 -55.40 22.11 7.67
N HIS A 501 -54.47 22.80 8.33
CA HIS A 501 -53.84 23.98 7.76
C HIS A 501 -52.67 23.49 6.89
N THR A 502 -52.87 23.61 5.59
CA THR A 502 -51.80 23.79 4.62
C THR A 502 -51.80 25.28 4.32
N ASP A 503 -50.73 25.98 4.69
CA ASP A 503 -50.40 27.28 4.13
C ASP A 503 -48.95 27.24 3.66
N LEU A 504 -48.83 27.45 2.34
CA LEU A 504 -47.79 28.11 1.55
C LEU A 504 -46.31 27.87 1.87
#